data_AF-A0A0C9MI28-F1
#
_entry.id   AF-A0A0C9MI28-F1
#
_cell.length_a   1.000
_cell.length_b   1.000
_cell.length_c   1.000
_cell.angle_alpha   90.00
_cell.angle_beta   90.00
_cell.angle_gamma   90.00
#
_symmetry.space_group_name_H-M   'P 1'
#
loop_
_entity.id
_entity.type
_entity.pdbx_description
1 polymer ?
#
loop_
_entity_poly.entity_id
_entity_poly.type
_entity_poly.pdbx_seq_one_letter_code
_entity_poly.pdbx_strand_id
1 'polypeptide(L)'
;MVNNKSKTLFLVYPCHICENHRPGYQKASKCIAHIRENHGYVFPGRAPGINRPRNREYLYQTDSKKDYDEQQFACPSCWYHTDDLELLSKHMNDHDPGVTVPRRRSGAQSDSDFIYNGKFFEKKAVQSIFQQITDVTELFKDILRLKG
;
A
#
# COMPACT_ATOMS: atom_id res chain seq x y z
N MET A 1 -17.55 -6.28 42.09
CA MET A 1 -16.25 -6.52 41.41
C MET A 1 -16.56 -6.89 39.97
N VAL A 2 -16.39 -5.96 39.03
CA VAL A 2 -16.62 -6.25 37.61
C VAL A 2 -15.42 -7.05 37.13
N ASN A 3 -15.62 -8.35 36.86
CA ASN A 3 -14.64 -9.15 36.13
C ASN A 3 -14.55 -8.59 34.72
N ASN A 4 -13.71 -7.58 34.51
CA ASN A 4 -13.35 -7.11 33.18
C ASN A 4 -12.52 -8.20 32.51
N LYS A 5 -13.20 -9.17 31.89
CA LYS A 5 -12.56 -10.12 30.98
C LYS A 5 -11.98 -9.30 29.82
N SER A 6 -10.69 -9.45 29.59
CA SER A 6 -10.02 -8.89 28.41
C SER A 6 -10.60 -9.52 27.15
N LYS A 7 -10.99 -8.69 26.18
CA LYS A 7 -11.50 -9.17 24.88
C LYS A 7 -10.35 -9.66 24.00
N THR A 8 -10.60 -10.69 23.21
CA THR A 8 -9.62 -11.19 22.22
C THR A 8 -9.80 -10.47 20.89
N LEU A 9 -8.79 -9.68 20.48
CA LEU A 9 -8.80 -8.96 19.20
C LEU A 9 -7.99 -9.69 18.14
N PHE A 10 -8.65 -10.10 17.05
CA PHE A 10 -7.98 -10.61 15.86
C PHE A 10 -7.56 -9.47 14.93
N LEU A 11 -6.29 -9.46 14.54
CA LEU A 11 -5.72 -8.38 13.74
C LEU A 11 -5.51 -8.81 12.30
N VAL A 12 -6.10 -8.04 11.37
CA VAL A 12 -5.92 -8.22 9.93
C VAL A 12 -5.14 -7.03 9.37
N TYR A 13 -4.27 -7.29 8.40
CA TYR A 13 -3.40 -6.30 7.77
C TYR A 13 -3.84 -6.10 6.31
N PRO A 14 -4.82 -5.22 6.03
CA PRO A 14 -5.26 -4.96 4.67
C PRO A 14 -4.22 -4.10 3.90
N CYS A 15 -4.19 -4.25 2.59
CA CYS A 15 -3.49 -3.30 1.73
C CYS A 15 -4.40 -2.09 1.47
N HIS A 16 -3.98 -0.89 1.87
CA HIS A 16 -4.79 0.33 1.71
C HIS A 16 -4.83 0.88 0.28
N ILE A 17 -4.02 0.32 -0.64
CA ILE A 17 -3.89 0.77 -2.03
C ILE A 17 -4.78 -0.07 -2.96
N CYS A 18 -5.01 -1.35 -2.63
CA CYS A 18 -5.86 -2.23 -3.42
C CYS A 18 -7.34 -1.90 -3.21
N GLU A 19 -8.10 -1.83 -4.31
CA GLU A 19 -9.57 -1.75 -4.27
C GLU A 19 -10.19 -2.99 -3.61
N ASN A 20 -9.58 -4.17 -3.80
CA ASN A 20 -9.98 -5.43 -3.18
C ASN A 20 -9.00 -5.84 -2.07
N HIS A 21 -9.10 -5.18 -0.93
CA HIS A 21 -8.28 -5.39 0.26
C HIS A 21 -8.63 -6.67 1.07
N ARG A 22 -9.63 -7.47 0.64
CA ARG A 22 -10.09 -8.68 1.35
C ARG A 22 -9.42 -9.96 0.83
N PRO A 23 -9.12 -10.94 1.71
CA PRO A 23 -9.40 -10.98 3.15
C PRO A 23 -8.36 -10.24 4.03
N GLY A 24 -7.44 -9.47 3.43
CA GLY A 24 -6.30 -8.90 4.14
C GLY A 24 -5.26 -9.96 4.52
N TYR A 25 -4.10 -9.52 5.01
CA TYR A 25 -3.02 -10.41 5.41
C TYR A 25 -3.09 -10.71 6.91
N GLN A 26 -2.72 -11.92 7.34
CA GLN A 26 -2.62 -12.27 8.77
C GLN A 26 -1.29 -11.84 9.41
N LYS A 27 -0.29 -11.53 8.57
CA LYS A 27 1.05 -11.13 9.00
C LYS A 27 1.41 -9.77 8.40
N ALA A 28 1.88 -8.86 9.24
CA ALA A 28 2.37 -7.55 8.82
C ALA A 28 3.42 -7.64 7.69
N SER A 29 4.36 -8.57 7.81
CA SER A 29 5.42 -8.78 6.80
C SER A 29 4.89 -9.16 5.42
N LYS A 30 3.80 -9.95 5.36
CA LYS A 30 3.16 -10.31 4.09
C LYS A 30 2.48 -9.09 3.44
N CYS A 31 1.85 -8.24 4.24
CA CYS A 31 1.25 -7.00 3.76
C CYS A 31 2.32 -6.05 3.21
N ILE A 32 3.42 -5.83 3.94
CA ILE A 32 4.54 -4.99 3.48
C ILE A 32 5.17 -5.54 2.21
N ALA A 33 5.40 -6.86 2.13
CA ALA A 33 5.94 -7.49 0.93
C ALA A 33 5.02 -7.29 -0.27
N HIS A 34 3.71 -7.49 -0.10
CA HIS A 34 2.73 -7.22 -1.15
C HIS A 34 2.76 -5.75 -1.59
N ILE A 35 2.77 -4.80 -0.65
CA ILE A 35 2.79 -3.38 -0.96
C ILE A 35 4.06 -3.02 -1.76
N ARG A 36 5.21 -3.52 -1.32
CA ARG A 36 6.49 -3.32 -2.02
C ARG A 36 6.49 -3.89 -3.43
N GLU A 37 5.98 -5.11 -3.60
CA GLU A 37 6.09 -5.86 -4.85
C GLU A 37 5.06 -5.44 -5.89
N ASN A 38 3.87 -5.02 -5.46
CA ASN A 38 2.76 -4.69 -6.35
C ASN A 38 2.54 -3.19 -6.50
N HIS A 39 2.94 -2.38 -5.52
CA HIS A 39 2.70 -0.92 -5.51
C HIS A 39 3.99 -0.08 -5.47
N GLY A 40 5.16 -0.68 -5.23
CA GLY A 40 6.46 0.02 -5.25
C GLY A 40 6.78 0.85 -3.99
N TYR A 41 5.88 0.90 -3.02
CA TYR A 41 6.10 1.61 -1.76
C TYR A 41 6.84 0.75 -0.73
N VAL A 42 7.76 1.36 0.00
CA VAL A 42 8.51 0.77 1.10
C VAL A 42 8.06 1.39 2.40
N PHE A 43 7.27 0.61 3.11
CA PHE A 43 6.91 0.90 4.47
C PHE A 43 7.96 0.34 5.44
N PRO A 44 8.29 1.06 6.51
CA PRO A 44 9.19 0.55 7.53
C PRO A 44 8.56 -0.67 8.20
N GLY A 45 9.34 -1.74 8.33
CA GLY A 45 8.95 -2.88 9.17
C GLY A 45 9.03 -2.51 10.65
N ARG A 46 8.23 -3.18 11.47
CA ARG A 46 8.40 -3.11 12.93
C ARG A 46 9.78 -3.62 13.32
N ALA A 47 10.45 -2.93 14.24
CA ALA A 47 11.78 -3.33 14.69
C ALA A 47 11.76 -4.76 15.27
N PRO A 48 12.73 -5.62 14.89
CA PRO A 48 12.79 -6.98 15.37
C PRO A 48 13.00 -7.00 16.89
N GLY A 49 12.38 -7.97 17.58
CA GLY A 49 12.47 -8.11 19.04
C GLY A 49 11.57 -7.17 19.84
N ILE A 50 10.92 -6.18 19.21
CA ILE A 50 9.92 -5.35 19.87
C ILE A 50 8.55 -6.01 19.73
N ASN A 51 7.95 -6.34 20.87
CA ASN A 51 6.60 -6.88 20.92
C ASN A 51 5.55 -5.76 20.96
N ARG A 52 4.32 -6.09 20.54
CA ARG A 52 3.17 -5.19 20.70
C ARG A 52 3.02 -4.84 22.19
N PRO A 53 2.87 -3.55 22.55
CA PRO A 53 2.59 -3.15 23.92
C PRO A 53 1.37 -3.90 24.48
N ARG A 54 1.46 -4.32 25.74
CA ARG A 54 0.34 -4.99 26.41
C ARG A 54 -0.77 -3.98 26.66
N ASN A 55 -2.01 -4.37 26.34
CA ASN A 55 -3.21 -3.65 26.74
C ASN A 55 -3.99 -4.54 27.73
N ARG A 56 -4.55 -3.96 28.80
CA ARG A 56 -5.35 -4.70 29.78
C ARG A 56 -6.74 -5.07 29.26
N GLU A 57 -7.25 -4.29 28.32
CA GLU A 57 -8.58 -4.48 27.74
C GLU A 57 -8.58 -5.55 26.65
N TYR A 58 -7.42 -5.79 26.03
CA TYR A 58 -7.31 -6.63 24.84
C TYR A 58 -6.20 -7.67 24.92
N LEU A 59 -6.54 -8.90 24.51
CA LEU A 59 -5.59 -9.94 24.14
C LEU A 59 -5.49 -10.00 22.63
N TYR A 60 -4.31 -9.70 22.09
CA TYR A 60 -4.10 -9.69 20.65
C TYR A 60 -3.91 -11.11 20.11
N GLN A 61 -4.69 -11.45 19.09
CA GLN A 61 -4.63 -12.70 18.34
C GLN A 61 -4.24 -12.41 16.88
N THR A 62 -3.39 -13.26 16.32
CA THR A 62 -3.00 -13.20 14.90
C THR A 62 -3.29 -14.50 14.16
N ASP A 63 -3.67 -15.56 14.87
CA ASP A 63 -4.09 -16.83 14.27
C ASP A 63 -5.59 -16.81 13.99
N SER A 64 -5.96 -16.87 12.71
CA SER A 64 -7.36 -16.86 12.29
C SER A 64 -8.14 -18.12 12.65
N LYS A 65 -7.44 -19.18 13.09
CA LYS A 65 -8.07 -20.45 13.50
C LYS A 65 -8.51 -20.46 14.95
N LYS A 66 -8.11 -19.45 15.74
CA LYS A 66 -8.48 -19.32 17.14
C LYS A 66 -9.69 -18.42 17.27
N ASP A 67 -10.51 -18.69 18.28
CA ASP A 67 -11.64 -17.84 18.59
C ASP A 67 -11.17 -16.43 18.98
N TYR A 68 -11.93 -15.45 18.51
CA TYR A 68 -11.73 -14.04 18.79
C TYR A 68 -13.08 -13.36 19.00
N ASP A 69 -13.11 -12.33 19.83
CA ASP A 69 -14.33 -11.58 20.12
C ASP A 69 -14.59 -10.53 19.04
N GLU A 70 -13.53 -9.91 18.51
CA GLU A 70 -13.62 -8.81 17.56
C GLU A 70 -12.43 -8.82 16.59
N GLN A 71 -12.66 -8.41 15.34
CA GLN A 71 -11.62 -8.25 14.33
C GLN A 71 -11.36 -6.77 14.07
N GLN A 72 -10.09 -6.37 13.98
CA GLN A 72 -9.69 -5.00 13.65
C GLN A 72 -8.58 -4.98 12.60
N PHE A 73 -8.50 -3.86 11.88
CA PHE A 73 -7.46 -3.59 10.90
C PHE A 73 -6.23 -3.00 11.58
N ALA A 74 -5.06 -3.57 11.29
CA ALA A 74 -3.80 -3.18 11.91
C ALA A 74 -2.84 -2.60 10.87
N CYS A 75 -2.14 -1.55 11.27
CA CYS A 75 -1.00 -1.03 10.51
C CYS A 75 0.12 -2.07 10.48
N PRO A 76 0.68 -2.43 9.32
CA PRO A 76 1.79 -3.37 9.26
C PRO A 76 3.13 -2.75 9.73
N SER A 77 3.24 -1.41 9.73
CA SER A 77 4.46 -0.67 10.03
C SER A 77 4.62 -0.31 11.50
N CYS A 78 3.52 -0.07 12.21
CA CYS A 78 3.51 0.28 13.64
C CYS A 78 2.44 -0.51 14.40
N TRP A 79 2.18 -0.16 15.67
CA TRP A 79 1.21 -0.89 16.53
C TRP A 79 -0.23 -0.38 16.44
N TYR A 80 -0.49 0.67 15.64
CA TYR A 80 -1.82 1.23 15.42
C TYR A 80 -2.79 0.18 14.86
N HIS A 81 -4.04 0.26 15.30
CA HIS A 81 -5.15 -0.54 14.81
C HIS A 81 -6.48 0.20 15.00
N THR A 82 -7.46 -0.13 14.17
CA THR A 82 -8.80 0.46 14.16
C THR A 82 -9.79 -0.52 13.51
N ASP A 83 -11.06 -0.38 13.86
CA ASP A 83 -12.19 -1.04 13.22
C ASP A 83 -12.59 -0.41 11.87
N ASP A 84 -12.04 0.76 11.53
CA ASP A 84 -12.32 1.49 10.30
C ASP A 84 -11.16 1.46 9.30
N LEU A 85 -11.44 1.00 8.09
CA LEU A 85 -10.45 0.92 7.02
C LEU A 85 -10.03 2.30 6.49
N GLU A 86 -10.93 3.28 6.48
CA GLU A 86 -10.61 4.65 6.04
C GLU A 86 -9.63 5.32 6.99
N LEU A 87 -9.84 5.15 8.30
CA LEU A 87 -8.91 5.62 9.33
C LEU A 87 -7.55 4.93 9.22
N LEU A 88 -7.54 3.62 8.96
CA LEU A 88 -6.28 2.91 8.71
C LEU A 88 -5.59 3.43 7.45
N SER A 89 -6.31 3.65 6.35
CA SER A 89 -5.75 4.17 5.11
C SER A 89 -5.14 5.55 5.31
N LYS A 90 -5.84 6.44 6.01
CA LYS A 90 -5.31 7.76 6.39
C LYS A 90 -4.04 7.63 7.24
N HIS A 91 -4.06 6.80 8.28
CA HIS A 91 -2.89 6.54 9.11
C HIS A 91 -1.71 5.99 8.31
N MET A 92 -1.97 5.13 7.32
CA MET A 92 -0.95 4.58 6.45
C MET A 92 -0.30 5.66 5.57
N ASN A 93 -1.04 6.68 5.15
CA ASN A 93 -0.49 7.81 4.41
C ASN A 93 0.40 8.72 5.28
N ASP A 94 0.22 8.72 6.60
CA ASP A 94 1.08 9.46 7.53
C ASP A 94 2.46 8.81 7.72
N HIS A 95 2.59 7.52 7.38
CA HIS A 95 3.90 6.93 7.22
C HIS A 95 4.51 7.47 5.92
N ASP A 96 5.62 8.20 5.99
CA ASP A 96 6.42 8.59 4.81
C ASP A 96 6.97 7.32 4.13
N PRO A 97 6.35 6.83 3.05
CA PRO A 97 6.75 5.59 2.43
C PRO A 97 7.90 5.90 1.48
N GLY A 98 9.09 5.40 1.79
CA GLY A 98 10.18 5.43 0.82
C GLY A 98 9.75 4.71 -0.46
N VAL A 99 10.22 5.16 -1.62
CA VAL A 99 9.88 4.50 -2.89
C VAL A 99 11.05 3.64 -3.32
N THR A 100 10.80 2.36 -3.64
CA THR A 100 11.82 1.52 -4.29
C THR A 100 11.32 1.04 -5.63
N VAL A 101 12.22 1.04 -6.62
CA VAL A 101 11.98 0.39 -7.90
C VAL A 101 11.68 -1.10 -7.63
N PRO A 102 10.56 -1.66 -8.12
CA PRO A 102 10.27 -3.08 -7.96
C PRO A 102 11.45 -3.93 -8.45
N ARG A 103 11.88 -4.90 -7.62
CA ARG A 103 13.01 -5.77 -7.96
C ARG A 103 12.61 -6.68 -9.13
N ARG A 104 12.96 -6.29 -10.36
CA ARG A 104 12.78 -7.12 -11.55
C ARG A 104 13.49 -8.47 -11.36
N ARG A 105 12.85 -9.56 -11.77
CA ARG A 105 13.50 -10.88 -11.85
C ARG A 105 14.71 -10.73 -12.78
N SER A 106 15.89 -11.14 -12.31
CA SER A 106 17.16 -11.03 -13.01
C SER A 106 17.05 -11.65 -14.41
N GLY A 107 17.01 -10.81 -15.45
CA GLY A 107 16.88 -11.26 -16.84
C GLY A 107 16.32 -10.25 -17.83
N ALA A 108 15.59 -9.21 -17.39
CA ALA A 108 15.04 -8.19 -18.30
C ALA A 108 15.87 -6.89 -18.23
N GLN A 109 16.91 -6.78 -19.06
CA GLN A 109 17.49 -5.49 -19.44
C GLN A 109 16.41 -4.68 -20.17
N SER A 110 15.82 -3.69 -19.52
CA SER A 110 15.21 -2.58 -20.23
C SER A 110 15.35 -1.29 -19.43
N ASP A 111 16.05 -0.35 -20.05
CA ASP A 111 16.44 0.97 -19.54
C ASP A 111 15.28 1.98 -19.64
N SER A 112 14.10 1.59 -19.14
CA SER A 112 12.83 2.16 -19.65
C SER A 112 11.70 2.38 -18.64
N ASP A 113 11.95 2.54 -17.35
CA ASP A 113 10.90 2.96 -16.39
C ASP A 113 11.41 4.07 -15.47
N PHE A 114 10.52 4.94 -15.01
CA PHE A 114 10.88 6.00 -14.05
C PHE A 114 9.78 6.23 -13.01
N ILE A 115 10.14 6.89 -11.92
CA ILE A 115 9.27 7.15 -10.77
C ILE A 115 9.03 8.66 -10.68
N TYR A 116 7.76 9.07 -10.61
CA TYR A 116 7.38 10.47 -10.43
C TYR A 116 6.31 10.57 -9.34
N ASN A 117 6.56 11.39 -8.32
CA ASN A 117 5.65 11.62 -7.20
C ASN A 117 5.11 10.32 -6.54
N GLY A 118 6.01 9.36 -6.29
CA GLY A 118 5.67 8.07 -5.67
C GLY A 118 4.95 7.07 -6.57
N LYS A 119 4.59 7.45 -7.80
CA LYS A 119 3.94 6.55 -8.76
C LYS A 119 4.96 6.03 -9.77
N PHE A 120 4.83 4.75 -10.09
CA PHE A 120 5.62 4.09 -11.13
C PHE A 120 5.03 4.39 -12.50
N PHE A 121 5.87 4.78 -13.45
CA PHE A 121 5.48 5.05 -14.83
C PHE A 121 6.32 4.23 -15.80
N GLU A 122 5.64 3.49 -16.69
CA GLU A 122 6.27 2.78 -17.80
C GLU A 122 6.63 3.80 -18.91
N LYS A 123 7.91 3.92 -19.27
CA LYS A 123 8.37 4.95 -20.24
C LYS A 123 7.72 4.78 -21.60
N LYS A 124 7.40 3.55 -22.04
CA LYS A 124 6.68 3.31 -23.30
C LYS A 124 5.27 3.91 -23.28
N ALA A 125 4.55 3.74 -22.18
CA ALA A 125 3.23 4.35 -22.01
C ALA A 125 3.34 5.88 -22.00
N VAL A 126 4.31 6.43 -21.28
CA VAL A 126 4.55 7.88 -21.25
C VAL A 126 4.96 8.43 -22.62
N GLN A 127 5.85 7.76 -23.34
CA GLN A 127 6.26 8.14 -24.70
C GLN A 127 5.10 8.10 -25.68
N SER A 128 4.22 7.09 -25.58
CA SER A 128 3.01 7.01 -26.40
C SER A 128 2.08 8.19 -26.13
N ILE A 129 1.91 8.60 -24.87
CA ILE A 129 1.12 9.80 -24.51
C ILE A 129 1.77 11.07 -25.10
N PHE A 130 3.09 11.23 -24.98
CA PHE A 130 3.79 12.38 -25.57
C PHE A 130 3.66 12.42 -27.10
N GLN A 131 3.68 11.26 -27.76
CA GLN A 131 3.46 11.19 -29.20
C GLN A 131 2.05 11.65 -29.57
N GLN A 132 1.03 11.16 -28.86
CA GLN A 132 -0.36 11.59 -29.09
C GLN A 132 -0.55 13.09 -28.90
N ILE A 133 0.07 13.67 -27.85
CA ILE A 133 0.04 15.12 -27.63
C ILE A 133 0.69 15.86 -28.81
N THR A 134 1.82 15.36 -29.28
CA THR A 134 2.55 15.95 -30.42
C THR A 134 1.70 15.91 -31.69
N ASP A 135 1.11 14.76 -32.01
CA ASP A 135 0.25 14.58 -33.19
C ASP A 135 -0.96 15.54 -33.16
N VAL A 136 -1.59 15.71 -31.98
CA VAL A 136 -2.68 16.67 -31.80
C VAL A 136 -2.19 18.10 -32.03
N THR A 137 -1.02 18.48 -31.50
CA THR A 137 -0.49 19.83 -31.71
C THR A 137 -0.13 20.12 -33.17
N GLU A 138 0.31 19.13 -33.93
CA GLU A 138 0.56 19.27 -35.37
C GLU A 138 -0.74 19.48 -36.14
N LEU A 139 -1.78 18.71 -35.87
CA LEU A 139 -3.11 18.90 -36.45
C LEU A 139 -3.65 20.32 -36.18
N PHE A 140 -3.48 20.84 -34.97
CA PHE A 140 -3.88 22.22 -34.65
C PHE A 140 -3.09 23.26 -35.44
N LYS A 141 -1.77 23.07 -35.64
CA LYS A 141 -0.96 23.99 -36.47
C LYS A 141 -1.44 24.00 -37.92
N ASP A 142 -1.79 22.86 -38.47
CA ASP A 142 -2.28 22.75 -39.85
C ASP A 142 -3.65 23.42 -40.01
N ILE A 143 -4.56 23.25 -39.03
CA ILE A 143 -5.86 23.95 -39.01
C ILE A 143 -5.68 25.47 -38.95
N LEU A 144 -4.71 25.96 -38.14
CA LEU A 144 -4.42 27.38 -38.04
C LEU A 144 -3.81 27.95 -39.33
N ARG A 145 -3.02 27.16 -40.06
CA ARG A 145 -2.44 27.53 -41.36
C ARG A 145 -3.46 27.57 -42.50
N LEU A 146 -4.56 26.82 -42.39
CA LEU A 146 -5.65 26.82 -43.39
C LEU A 146 -6.65 27.96 -43.19
N LYS A 147 -6.62 28.64 -42.03
CA LYS A 147 -7.51 29.77 -41.69
C LYS A 147 -6.86 31.15 -41.81
N GLY A 148 -5.57 31.22 -42.14
CA GLY A 148 -4.85 32.46 -42.47
C GLY A 148 -4.51 32.51 -43.94
#